data_AF-A0A2X4Y423-F1
#
_entry.id   AF-A0A2X4Y423-F1
#
_cell.length_a   1.000
_cell.length_b   1.000
_cell.length_c   1.000
_cell.angle_alpha   90.00
_cell.angle_beta   90.00
_cell.angle_gamma   90.00
#
_symmetry.space_group_name_H-M   'P 1'
#
loop_
_entity.id
_entity.type
_entity.pdbx_description
1 polymer ?
#
loop_
_entity_poly.entity_id
_entity_poly.type
_entity_poly.pdbx_seq_one_letter_code
_entity_poly.pdbx_strand_id
1 'polypeptide(L)'
;MSKENALFPAVKDAIAFDALWQQAHEKVTALSGEIWTDTGDHDPGVTLLQSATWNCSDLSYRASLSLNDLLTHQDRNTLFPEEFGPEQVLTCNTVTAEDYRRALLDLHSSDIDTLNTDEQDFLFSDISLIKEPEDSSFHWWYNAEKREYSFTEPTVTQPEDKTKLSLRGNLWLSVVPTRYTQSLLPDNRAAVEQRLAEFLAAHRNLGEAVSRITWLQPATFSPQMTIELADNISDINQVAVHIYQVTDAFLRPTVARYTTEQRRALGDADDAIFAGPKLKHGWQQTAPSQITSGGYVLNLGPLVNLLLAIPGVASLSALSVDTGDGHITAVAGDNWRWQVADGYYPLLWGAAPLDLLAMAGGPLTLVSKGGIRNTLDSEVMARYLTQADLIITTPTVLPAGRFRDQTRYIPVGQRLPECYALQQPDAVIDDKTRAVHQFLLPVDQLLADGTAELALLPILLAFKDRGNAIRGTRWPYTHEMVQQDIHQPYAATLKESAQQDAAIFTLDKQPIEANFARELDFLQYLLGYFGTQRAALPLTLDLPDFLATQRAYLAQQPALGYDRINIRIDQVSALQKRIAARIGLDSICFAENPDLGQLPFYLIEHRQLLPQTPDSAFDSEQTPTGLA
;
A
#
# COMPACT_ATOMS: atom_id res chain seq x y z
N MET A 1 11.26 -10.44 -20.85
CA MET A 1 10.05 -9.59 -20.83
C MET A 1 9.28 -9.85 -22.11
N SER A 2 8.01 -10.22 -21.97
CA SER A 2 7.33 -11.18 -22.83
C SER A 2 7.02 -10.67 -24.24
N LYS A 3 7.17 -11.56 -25.22
CA LYS A 3 6.60 -11.45 -26.56
C LYS A 3 5.06 -11.63 -26.56
N GLU A 4 4.40 -11.61 -25.39
CA GLU A 4 3.04 -12.17 -25.20
C GLU A 4 1.90 -11.15 -25.28
N ASN A 5 2.18 -9.83 -25.31
CA ASN A 5 1.12 -8.81 -25.36
C ASN A 5 1.04 -8.07 -26.69
N ALA A 6 1.47 -8.68 -27.81
CA ALA A 6 1.31 -8.09 -29.14
C ALA A 6 0.14 -8.74 -29.86
N LEU A 7 -0.93 -7.97 -30.10
CA LEU A 7 -2.09 -8.41 -30.89
C LEU A 7 -1.69 -8.69 -32.36
N PHE A 8 -0.62 -8.04 -32.82
CA PHE A 8 -0.17 -8.05 -34.21
C PHE A 8 -0.13 -9.44 -34.88
N PRO A 9 0.50 -10.51 -34.33
CA PRO A 9 0.53 -11.82 -35.00
C PRO A 9 -0.85 -12.44 -35.24
N ALA A 10 -1.83 -12.12 -34.38
CA ALA A 10 -3.19 -12.64 -34.51
C ALA A 10 -4.02 -11.87 -35.55
N VAL A 11 -3.75 -10.59 -35.75
CA VAL A 11 -4.53 -9.71 -36.65
C VAL A 11 -3.81 -9.37 -37.95
N LYS A 12 -2.54 -9.77 -38.10
CA LYS A 12 -1.65 -9.39 -39.21
C LYS A 12 -2.32 -9.45 -40.58
N ASP A 13 -2.97 -10.57 -40.88
CA ASP A 13 -3.58 -10.80 -42.19
C ASP A 13 -4.87 -9.97 -42.38
N ALA A 14 -5.58 -9.66 -41.29
CA ALA A 14 -6.81 -8.87 -41.33
C ALA A 14 -6.55 -7.36 -41.47
N ILE A 15 -5.45 -6.85 -40.92
CA ILE A 15 -5.08 -5.43 -40.99
C ILE A 15 -4.22 -5.09 -42.21
N ALA A 16 -3.82 -6.09 -42.99
CA ALA A 16 -3.05 -5.91 -44.21
C ALA A 16 -3.88 -5.18 -45.28
N PHE A 17 -3.21 -4.40 -46.11
CA PHE A 17 -3.85 -3.59 -47.16
C PHE A 17 -4.79 -4.40 -48.06
N ASP A 18 -4.36 -5.56 -48.56
CA ASP A 18 -5.15 -6.37 -49.50
C ASP A 18 -6.50 -6.79 -48.91
N ALA A 19 -6.52 -7.19 -47.63
CA ALA A 19 -7.75 -7.60 -46.94
C ALA A 19 -8.70 -6.41 -46.71
N LEU A 20 -8.16 -5.24 -46.36
CA LEU A 20 -8.96 -4.02 -46.17
C LEU A 20 -9.46 -3.47 -47.51
N TRP A 21 -8.65 -3.56 -48.56
CA TRP A 21 -9.02 -3.13 -49.91
C TRP A 21 -10.13 -4.00 -50.48
N GLN A 22 -10.05 -5.32 -50.31
CA GLN A 22 -11.14 -6.22 -50.70
C GLN A 22 -12.45 -5.83 -50.03
N GLN A 23 -12.44 -5.57 -48.71
CA GLN A 23 -13.62 -5.13 -47.97
C GLN A 23 -14.18 -3.79 -48.48
N ALA A 24 -13.29 -2.82 -48.74
CA ALA A 24 -13.69 -1.51 -49.26
C ALA A 24 -14.30 -1.64 -50.67
N HIS A 25 -13.69 -2.45 -51.54
CA HIS A 25 -14.14 -2.71 -52.91
C HIS A 25 -15.50 -3.41 -52.96
N GLU A 26 -15.69 -4.45 -52.15
CA GLU A 26 -16.99 -5.12 -51.99
C GLU A 26 -18.06 -4.13 -51.50
N LYS A 27 -17.69 -3.24 -50.57
CA LYS A 27 -18.62 -2.25 -50.01
C LYS A 27 -19.07 -1.22 -51.04
N VAL A 28 -18.15 -0.65 -51.83
CA VAL A 28 -18.52 0.31 -52.89
C VAL A 28 -19.29 -0.37 -54.02
N THR A 29 -18.94 -1.60 -54.38
CA THR A 29 -19.70 -2.39 -55.38
C THR A 29 -21.15 -2.59 -54.92
N ALA A 30 -21.35 -2.94 -53.64
CA ALA A 30 -22.69 -3.13 -53.09
C ALA A 30 -23.50 -1.82 -52.98
N LEU A 31 -22.85 -0.69 -52.70
CA LEU A 31 -23.53 0.60 -52.51
C LEU A 31 -23.80 1.33 -53.83
N SER A 32 -22.92 1.21 -54.81
CA SER A 32 -22.95 2.04 -56.02
C SER A 32 -22.63 1.30 -57.32
N GLY A 33 -22.69 -0.04 -57.35
CA GLY A 33 -22.29 -0.83 -58.52
C GLY A 33 -23.08 -0.56 -59.82
N GLU A 34 -24.24 0.08 -59.75
CA GLU A 34 -25.00 0.54 -60.92
C GLU A 34 -24.57 1.92 -61.44
N ILE A 35 -23.90 2.72 -60.60
CA ILE A 35 -23.46 4.09 -60.90
C ILE A 35 -21.95 4.12 -61.16
N TRP A 36 -21.17 3.59 -60.22
CA TRP A 36 -19.73 3.46 -60.31
C TRP A 36 -19.37 2.05 -60.78
N THR A 37 -19.47 1.84 -62.10
CA THR A 37 -19.30 0.53 -62.73
C THR A 37 -17.85 0.21 -63.10
N ASP A 38 -17.00 1.22 -63.27
CA ASP A 38 -15.58 1.07 -63.59
C ASP A 38 -14.75 1.29 -62.31
N THR A 39 -14.20 0.21 -61.78
CA THR A 39 -13.35 0.23 -60.57
C THR A 39 -11.94 -0.25 -60.87
N GLY A 40 -11.42 0.04 -62.08
CA GLY A 40 -10.03 -0.21 -62.41
C GLY A 40 -9.07 0.77 -61.72
N ASP A 41 -7.79 0.40 -61.61
CA ASP A 41 -6.75 1.23 -60.96
C ASP A 41 -6.47 2.56 -61.68
N HIS A 42 -6.98 2.74 -62.89
CA HIS A 42 -6.92 4.02 -63.62
C HIS A 42 -7.95 5.05 -63.14
N ASP A 43 -9.00 4.62 -62.42
CA ASP A 43 -10.03 5.51 -61.92
C ASP A 43 -9.50 6.32 -60.72
N PRO A 44 -9.58 7.67 -60.75
CA PRO A 44 -9.19 8.50 -59.62
C PRO A 44 -9.87 8.16 -58.30
N GLY A 45 -11.16 7.83 -58.30
CA GLY A 45 -11.87 7.42 -57.10
C GLY A 45 -11.28 6.17 -56.45
N VAL A 46 -10.81 5.22 -57.27
CA VAL A 46 -10.14 4.00 -56.80
C VAL A 46 -8.81 4.35 -56.16
N THR A 47 -7.98 5.19 -56.80
CA THR A 47 -6.68 5.57 -56.22
C THR A 47 -6.81 6.36 -54.91
N LEU A 48 -7.83 7.22 -54.80
CA LEU A 48 -8.17 7.92 -53.55
C LEU A 48 -8.55 6.92 -52.44
N LEU A 49 -9.44 5.97 -52.75
CA LEU A 49 -9.91 4.99 -51.77
C LEU A 49 -8.81 4.01 -51.35
N GLN A 50 -7.97 3.55 -52.28
CA GLN A 50 -6.79 2.74 -51.98
C GLN A 50 -5.81 3.49 -51.06
N SER A 51 -5.56 4.77 -51.33
CA SER A 51 -4.67 5.60 -50.51
C SER A 51 -5.21 5.79 -49.07
N ALA A 52 -6.53 6.00 -48.92
CA ALA A 52 -7.20 6.03 -47.62
C ALA A 52 -7.16 4.66 -46.91
N THR A 53 -7.35 3.57 -47.66
CA THR A 53 -7.27 2.19 -47.16
C THR A 53 -5.87 1.88 -46.63
N TRP A 54 -4.82 2.36 -47.29
CA TRP A 54 -3.46 2.25 -46.80
C TRP A 54 -3.26 2.98 -45.46
N ASN A 55 -3.77 4.21 -45.32
CA ASN A 55 -3.72 4.93 -44.04
C ASN A 55 -4.52 4.22 -42.94
N CYS A 56 -5.64 3.59 -43.27
CA CYS A 56 -6.39 2.74 -42.35
C CYS A 56 -5.57 1.50 -41.92
N SER A 57 -4.82 0.89 -42.83
CA SER A 57 -3.89 -0.20 -42.53
C SER A 57 -2.76 0.26 -41.60
N ASP A 58 -2.15 1.43 -41.84
CA ASP A 58 -1.15 2.03 -40.94
C ASP A 58 -1.72 2.27 -39.54
N LEU A 59 -2.91 2.88 -39.44
CA LEU A 59 -3.58 3.11 -38.17
C LEU A 59 -3.87 1.78 -37.43
N SER A 60 -4.35 0.77 -38.15
CA SER A 60 -4.65 -0.56 -37.59
C SER A 60 -3.37 -1.27 -37.10
N TYR A 61 -2.26 -1.10 -37.83
CA TYR A 61 -0.95 -1.58 -37.39
C TYR A 61 -0.51 -0.92 -36.08
N ARG A 62 -0.68 0.40 -35.95
CA ARG A 62 -0.38 1.12 -34.70
C ARG A 62 -1.23 0.64 -33.54
N ALA A 63 -2.53 0.41 -33.76
CA ALA A 63 -3.44 -0.14 -32.75
C ALA A 63 -3.07 -1.57 -32.32
N SER A 64 -2.34 -2.32 -33.14
CA SER A 64 -1.92 -3.71 -32.86
C SER A 64 -0.61 -3.83 -32.05
N LEU A 65 0.03 -2.70 -31.74
CA LEU A 65 1.26 -2.65 -30.96
C LEU A 65 1.06 -3.20 -29.54
N SER A 66 2.17 -3.48 -28.86
CA SER A 66 2.08 -4.08 -27.53
C SER A 66 1.36 -3.15 -26.55
N LEU A 67 0.54 -3.73 -25.67
CA LEU A 67 -0.22 -2.94 -24.69
C LEU A 67 0.72 -2.08 -23.81
N ASN A 68 1.88 -2.63 -23.43
CA ASN A 68 2.87 -1.90 -22.64
C ASN A 68 3.40 -0.68 -23.42
N ASP A 69 3.70 -0.81 -24.72
CA ASP A 69 4.15 0.32 -25.53
C ASP A 69 3.03 1.37 -25.69
N LEU A 70 1.78 0.92 -25.92
CA LEU A 70 0.62 1.80 -26.11
C LEU A 70 0.25 2.62 -24.87
N LEU A 71 0.44 2.06 -23.67
CA LEU A 71 0.17 2.71 -22.40
C LEU A 71 1.36 3.52 -21.85
N THR A 72 2.52 3.47 -22.52
CA THR A 72 3.72 4.19 -22.06
C THR A 72 3.59 5.68 -22.33
N HIS A 73 3.77 6.48 -21.28
CA HIS A 73 3.88 7.94 -21.39
C HIS A 73 5.35 8.37 -21.51
N GLN A 74 5.63 9.45 -22.24
CA GLN A 74 7.00 9.92 -22.51
C GLN A 74 7.81 10.21 -21.23
N ASP A 75 7.15 10.79 -20.23
CA ASP A 75 7.79 11.27 -18.99
C ASP A 75 7.66 10.31 -17.80
N ARG A 76 7.18 9.07 -18.02
CA ARG A 76 6.94 8.10 -16.94
C ARG A 76 7.77 6.84 -17.14
N ASN A 77 8.42 6.39 -16.07
CA ASN A 77 9.22 5.16 -16.06
C ASN A 77 8.39 3.91 -15.72
N THR A 78 7.14 4.08 -15.30
CA THR A 78 6.22 3.00 -14.93
C THR A 78 4.88 3.18 -15.64
N LEU A 79 4.19 2.07 -15.91
CA LEU A 79 2.86 2.07 -16.55
C LEU A 79 1.77 2.58 -15.61
N PHE A 80 1.86 2.17 -14.35
CA PHE A 80 0.97 2.61 -13.27
C PHE A 80 1.80 3.36 -12.23
N PRO A 81 1.19 4.35 -11.52
CA PRO A 81 1.84 4.95 -10.36
C PRO A 81 2.13 3.90 -9.28
N GLU A 82 3.23 4.05 -8.54
CA GLU A 82 3.67 3.08 -7.52
C GLU A 82 2.65 2.82 -6.41
N GLU A 83 1.83 3.83 -6.09
CA GLU A 83 0.75 3.71 -5.10
C GLU A 83 -0.36 2.73 -5.51
N PHE A 84 -0.46 2.38 -6.81
CA PHE A 84 -1.34 1.33 -7.31
C PHE A 84 -0.67 -0.05 -7.34
N GLY A 85 0.55 -0.16 -6.79
CA GLY A 85 1.26 -1.42 -6.61
C GLY A 85 0.57 -2.33 -5.57
N PRO A 86 0.87 -3.64 -5.62
CA PRO A 86 0.21 -4.63 -4.77
C PRO A 86 0.44 -4.40 -3.28
N GLU A 87 1.63 -3.92 -2.88
CA GLU A 87 1.97 -3.64 -1.47
C GLU A 87 1.10 -2.54 -0.87
N GLN A 88 0.48 -1.69 -1.69
CA GLN A 88 -0.38 -0.60 -1.24
C GLN A 88 -1.86 -0.93 -1.42
N VAL A 89 -2.23 -1.63 -2.50
CA VAL A 89 -3.63 -1.92 -2.85
C VAL A 89 -4.17 -3.14 -2.11
N LEU A 90 -3.34 -4.16 -1.85
CA LEU A 90 -3.76 -5.41 -1.21
C LEU A 90 -3.59 -5.38 0.31
N THR A 91 -2.67 -4.56 0.82
CA THR A 91 -2.50 -4.36 2.26
C THR A 91 -3.62 -3.50 2.83
N CYS A 92 -3.88 -3.65 4.13
CA CYS A 92 -4.81 -2.81 4.86
C CYS A 92 -4.14 -2.29 6.14
N ASN A 93 -4.57 -1.13 6.62
CA ASN A 93 -4.09 -0.62 7.90
C ASN A 93 -4.47 -1.57 9.06
N THR A 94 -3.88 -1.38 10.25
CA THR A 94 -4.02 -2.29 11.38
C THR A 94 -5.44 -2.32 11.95
N VAL A 95 -6.11 -3.48 11.87
CA VAL A 95 -7.47 -3.65 12.38
C VAL A 95 -7.50 -4.66 13.51
N THR A 96 -6.87 -5.81 13.31
CA THR A 96 -6.87 -6.90 14.29
C THR A 96 -5.69 -6.79 15.25
N ALA A 97 -5.78 -7.45 16.41
CA ALA A 97 -4.66 -7.53 17.35
C ALA A 97 -3.38 -8.08 16.71
N GLU A 98 -3.51 -9.03 15.76
CA GLU A 98 -2.36 -9.56 15.03
C GLU A 98 -1.79 -8.55 14.02
N ASP A 99 -2.63 -7.72 13.39
CA ASP A 99 -2.12 -6.65 12.52
C ASP A 99 -1.31 -5.63 13.31
N TYR A 100 -1.82 -5.18 14.47
CA TYR A 100 -1.07 -4.30 15.36
C TYR A 100 0.25 -4.93 15.79
N ARG A 101 0.21 -6.21 16.15
CA ARG A 101 1.41 -6.96 16.54
C ARG A 101 2.43 -6.99 15.42
N ARG A 102 2.04 -7.39 14.20
CA ARG A 102 2.94 -7.41 13.03
C ARG A 102 3.51 -6.04 12.70
N ALA A 103 2.67 -5.01 12.68
CA ALA A 103 3.11 -3.65 12.36
C ALA A 103 4.06 -3.06 13.43
N LEU A 104 3.80 -3.32 14.71
CA LEU A 104 4.68 -2.84 15.78
C LEU A 104 5.98 -3.66 15.87
N LEU A 105 5.95 -4.97 15.58
CA LEU A 105 7.17 -5.80 15.46
C LEU A 105 8.05 -5.40 14.26
N ASP A 106 7.50 -4.64 13.32
CA ASP A 106 8.26 -4.08 12.21
C ASP A 106 9.06 -2.83 12.61
N LEU A 107 8.73 -2.17 13.73
CA LEU A 107 9.42 -0.95 14.13
C LEU A 107 10.90 -1.24 14.43
N HIS A 108 11.77 -0.56 13.69
CA HIS A 108 13.22 -0.72 13.78
C HIS A 108 13.88 0.60 14.20
N SER A 109 15.05 0.53 14.86
CA SER A 109 15.74 1.74 15.31
C SER A 109 16.14 2.68 14.19
N SER A 110 16.43 2.15 12.99
CA SER A 110 16.71 2.95 11.78
C SER A 110 15.52 3.76 11.27
N ASP A 111 14.29 3.51 11.75
CA ASP A 111 13.12 4.33 11.43
C ASP A 111 13.03 5.63 12.27
N ILE A 112 13.96 5.84 13.20
CA ILE A 112 13.95 6.95 14.15
C ILE A 112 15.21 7.80 13.94
N ASP A 113 15.09 8.90 13.21
CA ASP A 113 16.22 9.78 12.85
C ASP A 113 16.95 10.37 14.06
N THR A 114 16.28 10.50 15.21
CA THR A 114 16.85 11.08 16.43
C THR A 114 17.66 10.08 17.27
N LEU A 115 17.61 8.78 16.95
CA LEU A 115 18.36 7.75 17.67
C LEU A 115 19.84 7.81 17.26
N ASN A 116 20.71 8.09 18.23
CA ASN A 116 22.15 8.12 18.03
C ASN A 116 22.79 6.88 18.68
N THR A 117 22.76 5.75 17.97
CA THR A 117 23.37 4.48 18.42
C THR A 117 24.16 3.84 17.29
N ASP A 118 25.31 3.25 17.62
CA ASP A 118 26.15 2.53 16.66
C ASP A 118 25.54 1.18 16.24
N GLU A 119 24.78 0.55 17.14
CA GLU A 119 24.03 -0.68 16.88
C GLU A 119 22.60 -0.37 16.44
N GLN A 120 22.01 -1.27 15.65
CA GLN A 120 20.63 -1.18 15.21
C GLN A 120 19.92 -2.51 15.43
N ASP A 121 18.65 -2.47 15.83
CA ASP A 121 17.81 -3.66 16.00
C ASP A 121 16.33 -3.26 15.94
N PHE A 122 15.45 -4.27 15.85
CA PHE A 122 14.03 -4.10 16.08
C PHE A 122 13.76 -3.66 17.52
N LEU A 123 12.72 -2.86 17.72
CA LEU A 123 12.43 -2.27 19.03
C LEU A 123 11.72 -3.26 19.97
N PHE A 124 10.94 -4.17 19.41
CA PHE A 124 10.10 -5.10 20.16
C PHE A 124 10.31 -6.53 19.69
N SER A 125 10.29 -7.46 20.64
CA SER A 125 10.41 -8.90 20.38
C SER A 125 9.06 -9.62 20.39
N ASP A 126 8.13 -9.18 21.25
CA ASP A 126 6.74 -9.64 21.24
C ASP A 126 5.81 -8.54 21.73
N ILE A 127 4.55 -8.62 21.28
CA ILE A 127 3.54 -7.60 21.51
C ILE A 127 2.20 -8.30 21.69
N SER A 128 1.40 -7.82 22.64
CA SER A 128 0.05 -8.31 22.87
C SER A 128 -0.90 -7.14 23.02
N LEU A 129 -1.94 -7.14 22.20
CA LEU A 129 -3.02 -6.15 22.24
C LEU A 129 -4.30 -6.87 22.63
N ILE A 130 -4.86 -6.49 23.77
CA ILE A 130 -6.11 -7.06 24.29
C ILE A 130 -7.14 -5.97 24.51
N LYS A 131 -8.41 -6.37 24.55
CA LYS A 131 -9.49 -5.48 25.00
C LYS A 131 -9.34 -5.24 26.50
N GLU A 132 -9.65 -4.02 26.93
CA GLU A 132 -9.72 -3.69 28.35
C GLU A 132 -10.65 -4.68 29.08
N PRO A 133 -10.18 -5.35 30.15
CA PRO A 133 -11.02 -6.26 30.94
C PRO A 133 -12.24 -5.55 31.52
N GLU A 134 -13.40 -6.20 31.55
CA GLU A 134 -14.66 -5.59 31.98
C GLU A 134 -14.58 -5.02 33.42
N ASP A 135 -13.88 -5.71 34.31
CA ASP A 135 -13.68 -5.30 35.70
C ASP A 135 -12.87 -4.01 35.86
N SER A 136 -12.01 -3.72 34.87
CA SER A 136 -11.17 -2.52 34.81
C SER A 136 -11.67 -1.51 33.79
N SER A 137 -12.89 -1.70 33.25
CA SER A 137 -13.44 -0.82 32.23
C SER A 137 -13.57 0.60 32.76
N PHE A 138 -13.12 1.56 31.95
CA PHE A 138 -13.36 2.97 32.23
C PHE A 138 -14.87 3.21 32.34
N HIS A 139 -15.32 3.74 33.48
CA HIS A 139 -16.74 3.93 33.75
C HIS A 139 -17.00 5.23 34.47
N TRP A 140 -18.22 5.72 34.33
CA TRP A 140 -18.75 6.86 35.06
C TRP A 140 -20.19 6.56 35.47
N TRP A 141 -20.69 7.36 36.40
CA TRP A 141 -22.03 7.24 36.94
C TRP A 141 -22.86 8.44 36.53
N TYR A 142 -24.14 8.20 36.25
CA TYR A 142 -25.14 9.24 36.08
C TYR A 142 -26.05 9.27 37.31
N ASN A 143 -26.17 10.44 37.95
CA ASN A 143 -27.12 10.71 39.03
C ASN A 143 -28.36 11.40 38.46
N ALA A 144 -29.51 10.73 38.48
CA ALA A 144 -30.77 11.24 37.93
C ALA A 144 -31.41 12.36 38.78
N GLU A 145 -31.19 12.36 40.10
CA GLU A 145 -31.71 13.39 41.02
C GLU A 145 -31.06 14.75 40.75
N LYS A 146 -29.72 14.76 40.63
CA LYS A 146 -28.93 15.98 40.40
C LYS A 146 -28.69 16.28 38.92
N ARG A 147 -28.89 15.28 38.04
CA ARG A 147 -28.58 15.31 36.60
C ARG A 147 -27.09 15.56 36.33
N GLU A 148 -26.22 14.94 37.11
CA GLU A 148 -24.77 15.11 37.07
C GLU A 148 -24.07 13.79 36.73
N TYR A 149 -22.87 13.89 36.15
CA TYR A 149 -21.99 12.77 35.89
C TYR A 149 -20.80 12.79 36.86
N SER A 150 -20.42 11.62 37.39
CA SER A 150 -19.28 11.48 38.32
C SER A 150 -18.46 10.23 38.00
N PHE A 151 -17.14 10.27 38.26
CA PHE A 151 -16.27 9.09 38.17
C PHE A 151 -16.42 8.17 39.38
N THR A 152 -16.77 8.73 40.53
CA THR A 152 -17.08 8.00 41.75
C THR A 152 -18.58 7.67 41.82
N GLU A 153 -18.91 6.61 42.55
CA GLU A 153 -20.29 6.18 42.71
C GLU A 153 -21.09 7.22 43.53
N PRO A 154 -22.16 7.82 42.96
CA PRO A 154 -22.91 8.87 43.64
C PRO A 154 -23.80 8.27 44.74
N THR A 155 -23.96 9.04 45.83
CA THR A 155 -25.00 8.76 46.82
C THR A 155 -26.33 9.29 46.30
N VAL A 156 -27.33 8.41 46.19
CA VAL A 156 -28.70 8.70 45.71
C VAL A 156 -29.72 8.18 46.71
N THR A 157 -30.92 8.76 46.72
CA THR A 157 -31.99 8.36 47.64
C THR A 157 -32.60 7.01 47.24
N GLN A 158 -32.76 6.76 45.93
CA GLN A 158 -33.21 5.47 45.40
C GLN A 158 -32.13 4.86 44.49
N PRO A 159 -31.85 3.53 44.59
CA PRO A 159 -30.84 2.89 43.75
C PRO A 159 -31.08 3.01 42.24
N GLU A 160 -32.34 3.13 41.82
CA GLU A 160 -32.74 3.37 40.43
C GLU A 160 -32.29 4.73 39.88
N ASP A 161 -31.98 5.69 40.75
CA ASP A 161 -31.55 7.03 40.35
C ASP A 161 -30.04 7.12 40.06
N LYS A 162 -29.29 6.02 40.18
CA LYS A 162 -27.90 5.93 39.72
C LYS A 162 -27.76 4.90 38.60
N THR A 163 -27.05 5.27 37.54
CA THR A 163 -26.75 4.36 36.43
C THR A 163 -25.24 4.32 36.17
N LYS A 164 -24.65 3.12 36.16
CA LYS A 164 -23.26 2.91 35.74
C LYS A 164 -23.17 2.83 34.22
N LEU A 165 -22.27 3.63 33.64
CA LEU A 165 -22.00 3.70 32.22
C LEU A 165 -20.54 3.32 31.99
N SER A 166 -20.29 2.21 31.30
CA SER A 166 -18.95 1.76 30.93
C SER A 166 -18.62 2.12 29.49
N LEU A 167 -17.39 2.58 29.27
CA LEU A 167 -16.84 2.86 27.97
C LEU A 167 -16.42 1.57 27.28
N ARG A 168 -16.76 1.46 25.99
CA ARG A 168 -16.33 0.37 25.12
C ARG A 168 -15.25 0.88 24.17
N GLY A 169 -14.40 -0.04 23.71
CA GLY A 169 -13.37 0.25 22.70
C GLY A 169 -11.99 0.63 23.25
N ASN A 170 -11.78 0.55 24.58
CA ASN A 170 -10.45 0.68 25.14
C ASN A 170 -9.63 -0.60 24.91
N LEU A 171 -8.37 -0.39 24.55
CA LEU A 171 -7.40 -1.45 24.31
C LEU A 171 -6.22 -1.30 25.25
N TRP A 172 -5.70 -2.41 25.75
CA TRP A 172 -4.47 -2.48 26.54
C TRP A 172 -3.38 -3.12 25.70
N LEU A 173 -2.24 -2.43 25.61
CA LEU A 173 -1.08 -2.85 24.84
C LEU A 173 0.05 -3.25 25.79
N SER A 174 0.51 -4.49 25.70
CA SER A 174 1.69 -4.98 26.38
C SER A 174 2.84 -5.12 25.39
N VAL A 175 3.98 -4.53 25.70
CA VAL A 175 5.17 -4.55 24.84
C VAL A 175 6.35 -5.22 25.53
N VAL A 176 7.03 -6.12 24.80
CA VAL A 176 8.29 -6.74 25.23
C VAL A 176 9.44 -6.11 24.44
N PRO A 177 10.25 -5.25 25.06
CA PRO A 177 11.40 -4.63 24.39
C PRO A 177 12.46 -5.68 24.03
N THR A 178 13.21 -5.44 22.95
CA THR A 178 14.43 -6.21 22.66
C THR A 178 15.55 -5.88 23.64
N ARG A 179 16.63 -6.69 23.64
CA ARG A 179 17.83 -6.40 24.45
C ARG A 179 18.43 -5.04 24.08
N TYR A 180 18.40 -4.70 22.80
CA TYR A 180 18.79 -3.39 22.28
C TYR A 180 17.96 -2.27 22.92
N THR A 181 16.62 -2.35 22.86
CA THR A 181 15.77 -1.29 23.44
C THR A 181 15.91 -1.16 24.95
N GLN A 182 16.24 -2.25 25.65
CA GLN A 182 16.51 -2.22 27.09
C GLN A 182 17.86 -1.60 27.46
N SER A 183 18.88 -1.70 26.60
CA SER A 183 20.20 -1.14 26.85
C SER A 183 20.30 0.36 26.53
N LEU A 184 19.27 0.91 25.86
CA LEU A 184 19.21 2.33 25.53
C LEU A 184 19.25 3.23 26.77
N LEU A 185 19.98 4.34 26.62
CA LEU A 185 19.95 5.45 27.59
C LEU A 185 18.54 6.06 27.69
N PRO A 186 18.20 6.72 28.82
CA PRO A 186 16.87 7.28 29.04
C PRO A 186 16.35 8.19 27.90
N ASP A 187 17.20 9.03 27.32
CA ASP A 187 16.83 9.93 26.22
C ASP A 187 16.45 9.16 24.94
N ASN A 188 17.24 8.13 24.59
CA ASN A 188 16.96 7.26 23.45
C ASN A 188 15.69 6.42 23.67
N ARG A 189 15.44 6.01 24.92
CA ARG A 189 14.19 5.33 25.29
C ARG A 189 12.97 6.24 25.14
N ALA A 190 13.09 7.51 25.52
CA ALA A 190 12.04 8.50 25.32
C ALA A 190 11.72 8.68 23.82
N ALA A 191 12.73 8.65 22.94
CA ALA A 191 12.51 8.68 21.49
C ALA A 191 11.73 7.46 20.97
N VAL A 192 12.02 6.26 21.50
CA VAL A 192 11.25 5.04 21.18
C VAL A 192 9.80 5.14 21.69
N GLU A 193 9.58 5.67 22.89
CA GLU A 193 8.25 5.90 23.45
C GLU A 193 7.46 6.92 22.63
N GLN A 194 8.09 8.00 22.18
CA GLN A 194 7.49 8.96 21.26
C GLN A 194 7.11 8.31 19.93
N ARG A 195 8.02 7.51 19.35
CA ARG A 195 7.74 6.81 18.11
C ARG A 195 6.55 5.85 18.22
N LEU A 196 6.44 5.15 19.34
CA LEU A 196 5.29 4.29 19.64
C LEU A 196 3.99 5.11 19.73
N ALA A 197 4.02 6.27 20.40
CA ALA A 197 2.87 7.16 20.50
C ALA A 197 2.42 7.69 19.13
N GLU A 198 3.36 8.13 18.28
CA GLU A 198 3.09 8.55 16.90
C GLU A 198 2.49 7.42 16.07
N PHE A 199 3.03 6.21 16.21
CA PHE A 199 2.49 5.03 15.55
C PHE A 199 1.03 4.79 15.97
N LEU A 200 0.73 4.76 17.27
CA LEU A 200 -0.63 4.51 17.76
C LEU A 200 -1.62 5.61 17.35
N ALA A 201 -1.18 6.87 17.30
CA ALA A 201 -1.99 7.97 16.80
C ALA A 201 -2.29 7.83 15.29
N ALA A 202 -1.32 7.33 14.52
CA ALA A 202 -1.48 7.10 13.08
C ALA A 202 -2.27 5.85 12.73
N HIS A 203 -2.50 4.94 13.68
CA HIS A 203 -3.13 3.63 13.49
C HIS A 203 -4.41 3.49 14.34
N ARG A 204 -5.10 4.60 14.61
CA ARG A 204 -6.26 4.60 15.50
C ARG A 204 -7.55 4.27 14.75
N ASN A 205 -8.18 3.16 15.14
CA ASN A 205 -9.46 2.74 14.56
C ASN A 205 -10.65 3.55 15.10
N LEU A 206 -11.74 3.58 14.33
CA LEU A 206 -13.00 4.19 14.74
C LEU A 206 -13.54 3.56 16.04
N GLY A 207 -13.80 4.39 17.05
CA GLY A 207 -14.38 3.94 18.32
C GLY A 207 -13.39 3.27 19.26
N GLU A 208 -12.12 3.15 18.86
CA GLU A 208 -11.10 2.44 19.63
C GLU A 208 -9.90 3.33 19.95
N ALA A 209 -9.29 3.09 21.11
CA ALA A 209 -8.07 3.75 21.53
C ALA A 209 -7.29 2.86 22.51
N VAL A 210 -5.97 2.89 22.39
CA VAL A 210 -5.09 2.31 23.41
C VAL A 210 -5.13 3.21 24.64
N SER A 211 -5.71 2.71 25.74
CA SER A 211 -5.85 3.44 27.01
C SER A 211 -4.67 3.21 27.95
N ARG A 212 -3.98 2.07 27.81
CA ARG A 212 -2.88 1.67 28.67
C ARG A 212 -1.79 0.99 27.84
N ILE A 213 -0.55 1.43 28.06
CA ILE A 213 0.65 0.80 27.51
C ILE A 213 1.44 0.24 28.69
N THR A 214 1.71 -1.06 28.68
CA THR A 214 2.47 -1.76 29.72
C THR A 214 3.79 -2.24 29.14
N TRP A 215 4.87 -1.63 29.60
CA TRP A 215 6.24 -2.06 29.31
C TRP A 215 6.60 -3.22 30.23
N LEU A 216 6.64 -4.44 29.69
CA LEU A 216 6.95 -5.62 30.48
C LEU A 216 8.39 -5.55 31.01
N GLN A 217 8.56 -5.91 32.28
CA GLN A 217 9.87 -5.88 32.94
C GLN A 217 10.60 -7.21 32.72
N PRO A 218 11.93 -7.18 32.50
CA PRO A 218 12.70 -8.41 32.39
C PRO A 218 12.77 -9.10 33.75
N ALA A 219 12.46 -10.39 33.78
CA ALA A 219 12.78 -11.29 34.89
C ALA A 219 13.89 -12.23 34.43
N THR A 220 15.00 -12.24 35.17
CA THR A 220 16.19 -13.00 34.76
C THR A 220 15.88 -14.49 34.84
N PHE A 221 16.00 -15.17 33.70
CA PHE A 221 15.79 -16.60 33.59
C PHE A 221 17.12 -17.27 33.22
N SER A 222 17.72 -17.96 34.19
CA SER A 222 19.07 -18.54 34.04
C SER A 222 19.03 -20.05 34.23
N PRO A 223 18.67 -20.82 33.18
CA PRO A 223 18.78 -22.27 33.23
C PRO A 223 20.25 -22.67 33.35
N GLN A 224 20.55 -23.56 34.29
CA GLN A 224 21.82 -24.25 34.40
C GLN A 224 21.77 -25.55 33.60
N MET A 225 22.72 -25.70 32.69
CA MET A 225 22.77 -26.79 31.72
C MET A 225 24.14 -27.47 31.76
N THR A 226 24.14 -28.79 31.83
CA THR A 226 25.33 -29.60 31.56
C THR A 226 25.11 -30.40 30.29
N ILE A 227 25.89 -30.12 29.25
CA ILE A 227 25.76 -30.73 27.93
C ILE A 227 27.03 -31.51 27.61
N GLU A 228 26.85 -32.77 27.20
CA GLU A 228 27.91 -33.61 26.66
C GLU A 228 28.01 -33.39 25.15
N LEU A 229 29.25 -33.16 24.71
CA LEU A 229 29.62 -32.85 23.34
C LEU A 229 29.94 -34.13 22.55
N ALA A 230 29.62 -34.13 21.26
CA ALA A 230 30.00 -35.19 20.34
C ALA A 230 31.51 -35.23 20.06
N ASP A 231 32.03 -36.40 19.65
CA ASP A 231 33.47 -36.65 19.51
C ASP A 231 34.18 -35.79 18.42
N ASN A 232 33.44 -35.21 17.46
CA ASN A 232 33.99 -34.55 16.26
C ASN A 232 33.66 -33.05 16.18
N ILE A 233 33.77 -32.31 17.28
CA ILE A 233 33.50 -30.86 17.28
C ILE A 233 34.75 -30.07 16.96
N SER A 234 34.65 -29.20 15.95
CA SER A 234 35.73 -28.30 15.54
C SER A 234 35.80 -27.03 16.37
N ASP A 235 34.67 -26.46 16.79
CA ASP A 235 34.62 -25.27 17.64
C ASP A 235 33.52 -25.37 18.70
N ILE A 236 33.93 -25.29 19.97
CA ILE A 236 33.07 -25.42 21.14
C ILE A 236 32.28 -24.12 21.39
N ASN A 237 32.87 -22.96 21.11
CA ASN A 237 32.21 -21.66 21.25
C ASN A 237 31.06 -21.51 20.24
N GLN A 238 31.23 -22.06 19.04
CA GLN A 238 30.14 -22.10 18.05
C GLN A 238 28.93 -22.89 18.56
N VAL A 239 29.18 -24.07 19.18
CA VAL A 239 28.11 -24.89 19.77
C VAL A 239 27.43 -24.15 20.93
N ALA A 240 28.20 -23.45 21.79
CA ALA A 240 27.65 -22.63 22.86
C ALA A 240 26.74 -21.50 22.34
N VAL A 241 27.13 -20.86 21.23
CA VAL A 241 26.32 -19.81 20.58
C VAL A 241 25.03 -20.39 19.99
N HIS A 242 25.08 -21.56 19.34
CA HIS A 242 23.87 -22.22 18.86
C HIS A 242 22.93 -22.61 20.02
N ILE A 243 23.47 -23.09 21.14
CA ILE A 243 22.68 -23.38 22.35
C ILE A 243 22.01 -22.10 22.88
N TYR A 244 22.75 -20.99 22.93
CA TYR A 244 22.18 -19.69 23.31
C TYR A 244 21.05 -19.27 22.36
N GLN A 245 21.28 -19.27 21.05
CA GLN A 245 20.29 -18.86 20.05
C GLN A 245 19.02 -19.72 20.10
N VAL A 246 19.15 -21.04 20.23
CA VAL A 246 18.00 -21.96 20.35
C VAL A 246 17.24 -21.72 21.65
N THR A 247 17.94 -21.51 22.77
CA THR A 247 17.31 -21.27 24.06
C THR A 247 16.61 -19.91 24.10
N ASP A 248 17.23 -18.87 23.54
CA ASP A 248 16.64 -17.52 23.49
C ASP A 248 15.42 -17.50 22.55
N ALA A 249 15.52 -18.10 21.36
CA ALA A 249 14.40 -18.23 20.43
C ALA A 249 13.25 -19.09 20.96
N PHE A 250 13.54 -20.04 21.86
CA PHE A 250 12.49 -20.83 22.51
C PHE A 250 11.67 -19.99 23.50
N LEU A 251 12.34 -19.19 24.32
CA LEU A 251 11.70 -18.32 25.32
C LEU A 251 11.03 -17.11 24.67
N ARG A 252 11.63 -16.58 23.62
CA ARG A 252 11.17 -15.41 22.86
C ARG A 252 11.23 -15.77 21.37
N PRO A 253 10.14 -16.31 20.80
CA PRO A 253 10.09 -16.70 19.40
C PRO A 253 10.59 -15.60 18.47
N THR A 254 11.63 -15.90 17.70
CA THR A 254 12.16 -14.97 16.72
C THR A 254 11.16 -14.77 15.59
N VAL A 255 10.96 -13.51 15.21
CA VAL A 255 10.06 -13.16 14.11
C VAL A 255 10.81 -13.38 12.79
N ALA A 256 10.45 -14.43 12.06
CA ALA A 256 10.99 -14.70 10.74
C ALA A 256 10.48 -13.65 9.73
N ARG A 257 11.41 -13.07 8.96
CA ARG A 257 11.14 -12.03 7.95
C ARG A 257 11.69 -12.48 6.61
N TYR A 258 10.90 -12.28 5.55
CA TYR A 258 11.23 -12.73 4.20
C TYR A 258 11.03 -11.60 3.18
N THR A 259 11.82 -11.60 2.10
CA THR A 259 11.51 -10.75 0.94
C THR A 259 10.26 -11.27 0.22
N THR A 260 9.65 -10.43 -0.61
CA THR A 260 8.51 -10.82 -1.46
C THR A 260 8.87 -12.00 -2.36
N GLU A 261 10.07 -12.02 -2.95
CA GLU A 261 10.55 -13.11 -3.81
C GLU A 261 10.77 -14.41 -3.03
N GLN A 262 11.27 -14.32 -1.80
CA GLN A 262 11.45 -15.49 -0.95
C GLN A 262 10.11 -16.16 -0.63
N ARG A 263 9.06 -15.38 -0.29
CA ARG A 263 7.73 -15.94 -0.06
C ARG A 263 7.10 -16.53 -1.32
N ARG A 264 7.26 -15.87 -2.47
CA ARG A 264 6.84 -16.44 -3.77
C ARG A 264 7.54 -17.76 -4.07
N ALA A 265 8.84 -17.86 -3.76
CA ALA A 265 9.61 -19.09 -3.94
C ALA A 265 9.18 -20.22 -2.99
N LEU A 266 8.63 -19.89 -1.83
CA LEU A 266 7.99 -20.84 -0.90
C LEU A 266 6.61 -21.32 -1.39
N GLY A 267 6.06 -20.72 -2.45
CA GLY A 267 4.77 -21.08 -3.04
C GLY A 267 3.60 -20.25 -2.54
N ASP A 268 3.85 -19.19 -1.77
CA ASP A 268 2.80 -18.27 -1.33
C ASP A 268 2.27 -17.44 -2.51
N ALA A 269 0.95 -17.28 -2.57
CA ALA A 269 0.31 -16.36 -3.50
C ALA A 269 0.38 -14.91 -3.00
N ASP A 270 0.38 -13.94 -3.93
CA ASP A 270 0.56 -12.52 -3.61
C ASP A 270 -0.53 -11.98 -2.65
N ASP A 271 -1.77 -12.46 -2.75
CA ASP A 271 -2.86 -12.11 -1.83
C ASP A 271 -2.59 -12.55 -0.39
N ALA A 272 -1.93 -13.69 -0.19
CA ALA A 272 -1.49 -14.17 1.11
C ALA A 272 -0.22 -13.46 1.62
N ILE A 273 0.67 -13.05 0.71
CA ILE A 273 1.88 -12.30 1.05
C ILE A 273 1.51 -10.91 1.58
N PHE A 274 0.67 -10.19 0.85
CA PHE A 274 0.27 -8.81 1.13
C PHE A 274 -0.93 -8.71 2.10
N ALA A 275 -1.26 -9.78 2.80
CA ALA A 275 -2.31 -9.76 3.82
C ALA A 275 -1.88 -8.99 5.07
N GLY A 276 -2.73 -8.06 5.53
CA GLY A 276 -2.52 -7.26 6.73
C GLY A 276 -1.78 -5.94 6.46
N PRO A 277 -1.04 -5.40 7.44
CA PRO A 277 -0.39 -4.10 7.33
C PRO A 277 0.78 -4.11 6.36
N LYS A 278 1.05 -2.95 5.77
CA LYS A 278 2.23 -2.74 4.93
C LYS A 278 3.49 -2.72 5.80
N LEU A 279 4.30 -3.76 5.69
CA LEU A 279 5.55 -3.90 6.42
C LEU A 279 6.70 -3.29 5.62
N LYS A 280 7.56 -2.52 6.28
CA LYS A 280 8.79 -1.97 5.70
C LYS A 280 9.90 -2.99 5.68
N HIS A 281 10.03 -3.80 6.74
CA HIS A 281 11.22 -4.62 6.94
C HIS A 281 10.98 -6.12 6.69
N GLY A 282 10.38 -6.44 5.54
CA GLY A 282 10.09 -7.79 5.11
C GLY A 282 8.79 -8.37 5.67
N TRP A 283 8.33 -9.45 5.03
CA TRP A 283 7.07 -10.09 5.37
C TRP A 283 7.25 -11.06 6.53
N GLN A 284 6.53 -10.78 7.62
CA GLN A 284 6.62 -11.55 8.85
C GLN A 284 5.79 -12.83 8.81
N GLN A 285 6.34 -13.91 9.36
CA GLN A 285 5.59 -15.10 9.76
C GLN A 285 5.76 -15.31 11.26
N THR A 286 4.72 -14.99 12.03
CA THR A 286 4.76 -14.93 13.48
C THR A 286 4.04 -16.13 14.11
N ALA A 287 4.61 -16.69 15.18
CA ALA A 287 3.86 -17.55 16.09
C ALA A 287 2.96 -16.68 17.00
N PRO A 288 1.86 -17.20 17.57
CA PRO A 288 1.03 -16.45 18.50
C PRO A 288 1.83 -15.90 19.69
N SER A 289 1.45 -14.72 20.18
CA SER A 289 2.06 -14.16 21.40
C SER A 289 1.81 -15.08 22.60
N GLN A 290 2.82 -15.19 23.47
CA GLN A 290 2.71 -15.95 24.73
C GLN A 290 2.24 -15.06 25.89
N ILE A 291 2.11 -13.75 25.67
CA ILE A 291 1.75 -12.78 26.71
C ILE A 291 0.25 -12.84 26.98
N THR A 292 -0.12 -13.12 28.23
CA THR A 292 -1.50 -13.15 28.70
C THR A 292 -1.69 -12.26 29.93
N SER A 293 -2.92 -11.77 30.11
CA SER A 293 -3.33 -11.09 31.35
C SER A 293 -3.29 -12.09 32.51
N GLY A 294 -2.44 -11.83 33.52
CA GLY A 294 -2.25 -12.71 34.67
C GLY A 294 -1.00 -13.60 34.61
N GLY A 295 -0.08 -13.33 33.69
CA GLY A 295 1.12 -14.14 33.49
C GLY A 295 0.85 -15.46 32.75
N TYR A 296 1.91 -16.24 32.50
CA TYR A 296 1.84 -17.45 31.69
C TYR A 296 2.81 -18.54 32.16
N VAL A 297 2.57 -19.78 31.74
CA VAL A 297 3.39 -20.94 32.11
C VAL A 297 4.34 -21.32 30.97
N LEU A 298 5.63 -21.24 31.24
CA LEU A 298 6.69 -21.76 30.37
C LEU A 298 6.88 -23.25 30.61
N ASN A 299 6.82 -24.06 29.55
CA ASN A 299 7.12 -25.50 29.62
C ASN A 299 8.47 -25.77 28.93
N LEU A 300 9.47 -26.19 29.68
CA LEU A 300 10.83 -26.44 29.16
C LEU A 300 11.00 -27.83 28.52
N GLY A 301 10.00 -28.70 28.57
CA GLY A 301 10.10 -30.05 27.99
C GLY A 301 10.52 -30.06 26.51
N PRO A 302 9.90 -29.26 25.63
CA PRO A 302 10.27 -29.19 24.21
C PRO A 302 11.68 -28.64 23.95
N LEU A 303 12.22 -27.79 24.85
CA LEU A 303 13.56 -27.22 24.71
C LEU A 303 14.64 -28.30 24.66
N VAL A 304 14.49 -29.40 25.41
CA VAL A 304 15.45 -30.51 25.42
C VAL A 304 15.63 -31.08 24.02
N ASN A 305 14.54 -31.30 23.29
CA ASN A 305 14.61 -31.85 21.93
C ASN A 305 15.26 -30.87 20.95
N LEU A 306 15.00 -29.57 21.10
CA LEU A 306 15.63 -28.53 20.29
C LEU A 306 17.15 -28.46 20.53
N LEU A 307 17.58 -28.60 21.78
CA LEU A 307 19.00 -28.62 22.14
C LEU A 307 19.71 -29.87 21.60
N LEU A 308 19.07 -31.04 21.70
CA LEU A 308 19.61 -32.30 21.16
C LEU A 308 19.72 -32.30 19.62
N ALA A 309 18.95 -31.45 18.93
CA ALA A 309 19.03 -31.31 17.47
C ALA A 309 20.24 -30.48 17.00
N ILE A 310 20.94 -29.78 17.90
CA ILE A 310 22.08 -28.93 17.55
C ILE A 310 23.26 -29.83 17.14
N PRO A 311 23.85 -29.63 15.95
CA PRO A 311 25.05 -30.36 15.54
C PRO A 311 26.19 -30.16 16.55
N GLY A 312 26.69 -31.25 17.12
CA GLY A 312 27.72 -31.25 18.16
C GLY A 312 27.22 -31.54 19.57
N VAL A 313 25.90 -31.53 19.82
CA VAL A 313 25.33 -31.96 21.10
C VAL A 313 25.11 -33.47 21.09
N ALA A 314 25.69 -34.20 22.04
CA ALA A 314 25.51 -35.65 22.18
C ALA A 314 24.38 -35.98 23.17
N SER A 315 24.36 -35.33 24.33
CA SER A 315 23.30 -35.49 25.33
C SER A 315 23.22 -34.31 26.30
N LEU A 316 22.05 -34.12 26.91
CA LEU A 316 21.83 -33.18 28.00
C LEU A 316 21.84 -33.94 29.33
N SER A 317 22.88 -33.75 30.14
CA SER A 317 23.10 -34.51 31.38
C SER A 317 22.35 -33.91 32.57
N ALA A 318 22.20 -32.59 32.61
CA ALA A 318 21.43 -31.89 33.64
C ALA A 318 20.82 -30.59 33.10
N LEU A 319 19.58 -30.33 33.50
CA LEU A 319 18.89 -29.05 33.33
C LEU A 319 18.19 -28.70 34.64
N SER A 320 18.56 -27.58 35.22
CA SER A 320 17.86 -26.96 36.34
C SER A 320 17.71 -25.47 36.05
N VAL A 321 16.86 -24.78 36.79
CA VAL A 321 16.76 -23.32 36.70
C VAL A 321 16.92 -22.78 38.10
N ASP A 322 17.76 -21.76 38.24
CA ASP A 322 17.92 -21.08 39.51
C ASP A 322 16.80 -20.05 39.68
N THR A 323 16.08 -20.10 40.81
CA THR A 323 15.02 -19.14 41.14
C THR A 323 15.64 -17.90 41.75
N GLY A 324 16.09 -16.96 40.92
CA GLY A 324 16.72 -15.72 41.40
C GLY A 324 15.72 -14.72 41.97
N ASP A 325 14.73 -14.33 41.16
CA ASP A 325 14.09 -13.01 41.29
C ASP A 325 12.68 -13.08 41.91
N GLY A 326 12.16 -14.28 42.18
CA GLY A 326 10.79 -14.51 42.68
C GLY A 326 9.67 -14.25 41.65
N HIS A 327 9.96 -13.61 40.52
CA HIS A 327 9.03 -13.32 39.43
C HIS A 327 8.81 -14.50 38.47
N ILE A 328 9.73 -15.47 38.45
CA ILE A 328 9.59 -16.73 37.74
C ILE A 328 9.73 -17.85 38.78
N THR A 329 8.66 -18.64 38.95
CA THR A 329 8.60 -19.66 40.00
C THR A 329 8.26 -21.02 39.42
N ALA A 330 8.83 -22.09 39.98
CA ALA A 330 8.49 -23.45 39.58
C ALA A 330 7.03 -23.77 39.97
N VAL A 331 6.29 -24.40 39.06
CA VAL A 331 4.93 -24.86 39.35
C VAL A 331 5.02 -26.06 40.31
N ALA A 332 4.22 -26.04 41.38
CA ALA A 332 4.26 -27.07 42.40
C ALA A 332 4.06 -28.48 41.81
N GLY A 333 5.03 -29.36 42.03
CA GLY A 333 4.98 -30.76 41.58
C GLY A 333 5.41 -31.00 40.13
N ASP A 334 5.86 -29.97 39.38
CA ASP A 334 6.35 -30.13 38.01
C ASP A 334 7.68 -29.37 37.80
N ASN A 335 8.77 -30.13 37.61
CA ASN A 335 10.11 -29.58 37.42
C ASN A 335 10.33 -28.93 36.04
N TRP A 336 9.40 -29.11 35.10
CA TRP A 336 9.51 -28.60 33.73
C TRP A 336 8.69 -27.35 33.48
N ARG A 337 7.80 -26.97 34.41
CA ARG A 337 6.88 -25.85 34.25
C ARG A 337 7.22 -24.70 35.19
N TRP A 338 7.25 -23.52 34.62
CA TRP A 338 7.65 -22.29 35.30
C TRP A 338 6.60 -21.21 35.06
N GLN A 339 6.04 -20.68 36.14
CA GLN A 339 5.08 -19.59 36.10
C GLN A 339 5.83 -18.26 36.03
N VAL A 340 5.59 -17.51 34.96
CA VAL A 340 6.02 -16.11 34.82
C VAL A 340 4.92 -15.23 35.41
N ALA A 341 5.30 -14.31 36.29
CA ALA A 341 4.38 -13.34 36.89
C ALA A 341 3.83 -12.35 35.86
N ASP A 342 2.63 -11.82 36.11
CA ASP A 342 2.02 -10.78 35.29
C ASP A 342 2.90 -9.52 35.27
N GLY A 343 3.02 -8.87 34.10
CA GLY A 343 3.89 -7.70 33.93
C GLY A 343 5.37 -8.02 33.66
N TYR A 344 5.77 -9.30 33.67
CA TYR A 344 7.16 -9.73 33.46
C TYR A 344 7.31 -10.65 32.25
N TYR A 345 8.54 -10.72 31.74
CA TYR A 345 8.92 -11.66 30.69
C TYR A 345 10.32 -12.26 30.97
N PRO A 346 10.61 -13.49 30.53
CA PRO A 346 11.88 -14.16 30.77
C PRO A 346 13.01 -13.55 29.92
N LEU A 347 14.05 -13.07 30.59
CA LEU A 347 15.30 -12.64 29.95
C LEU A 347 16.38 -13.68 30.19
N LEU A 348 16.79 -14.38 29.13
CA LEU A 348 17.79 -15.45 29.22
C LEU A 348 19.15 -14.92 29.69
N TRP A 349 19.70 -15.45 30.77
CA TRP A 349 21.06 -15.15 31.24
C TRP A 349 21.39 -13.66 31.45
N GLY A 350 20.39 -12.84 31.80
CA GLY A 350 20.58 -11.44 32.20
C GLY A 350 21.01 -10.51 31.07
N ALA A 351 21.63 -9.37 31.40
CA ALA A 351 21.98 -8.33 30.43
C ALA A 351 23.15 -8.70 29.50
N ALA A 352 24.18 -9.38 30.04
CA ALA A 352 25.39 -9.78 29.32
C ALA A 352 25.51 -11.32 29.26
N PRO A 353 24.72 -11.99 28.40
CA PRO A 353 24.61 -13.45 28.42
C PRO A 353 25.93 -14.14 28.06
N LEU A 354 26.68 -13.62 27.08
CA LEU A 354 27.94 -14.24 26.66
C LEU A 354 29.02 -14.21 27.76
N ASP A 355 29.10 -13.12 28.51
CA ASP A 355 30.05 -12.99 29.62
C ASP A 355 29.67 -13.94 30.77
N LEU A 356 28.37 -14.08 31.04
CA LEU A 356 27.88 -15.04 32.04
C LEU A 356 28.20 -16.48 31.65
N LEU A 357 28.07 -16.82 30.36
CA LEU A 357 28.42 -18.14 29.83
C LEU A 357 29.92 -18.42 29.85
N ALA A 358 30.76 -17.40 29.61
CA ALA A 358 32.21 -17.52 29.64
C ALA A 358 32.79 -17.60 31.06
N MET A 359 32.03 -17.18 32.08
CA MET A 359 32.47 -17.18 33.47
C MET A 359 32.76 -18.61 33.99
N ALA A 360 33.83 -18.75 34.77
CA ALA A 360 34.16 -20.02 35.42
C ALA A 360 33.05 -20.43 36.42
N GLY A 361 32.41 -21.58 36.16
CA GLY A 361 31.23 -22.01 36.94
C GLY A 361 29.92 -21.33 36.50
N GLY A 362 29.90 -20.74 35.30
CA GLY A 362 28.71 -20.18 34.68
C GLY A 362 27.61 -21.21 34.44
N PRO A 363 26.43 -20.77 33.98
CA PRO A 363 25.24 -21.60 33.87
C PRO A 363 25.34 -22.68 32.79
N LEU A 364 26.23 -22.56 31.80
CA LEU A 364 26.43 -23.55 30.75
C LEU A 364 27.75 -24.28 30.93
N THR A 365 27.69 -25.58 31.23
CA THR A 365 28.86 -26.46 31.29
C THR A 365 28.88 -27.40 30.09
N LEU A 366 29.90 -27.28 29.25
CA LEU A 366 30.11 -28.17 28.11
C LEU A 366 31.21 -29.20 28.42
N VAL A 367 30.88 -30.48 28.28
CA VAL A 367 31.75 -31.61 28.65
C VAL A 367 32.13 -32.42 27.41
N SER A 368 33.43 -32.58 27.17
CA SER A 368 33.96 -33.46 26.11
C SER A 368 34.22 -34.88 26.65
N LYS A 369 34.42 -35.84 25.73
CA LYS A 369 34.73 -37.23 26.07
C LYS A 369 35.85 -37.34 27.11
N GLY A 370 35.60 -38.12 28.16
CA GLY A 370 36.52 -38.26 29.30
C GLY A 370 36.24 -37.30 30.46
N GLY A 371 35.13 -36.53 30.42
CA GLY A 371 34.72 -35.65 31.52
C GLY A 371 35.46 -34.30 31.54
N ILE A 372 36.08 -33.93 30.43
CA ILE A 372 36.85 -32.68 30.32
C ILE A 372 35.86 -31.52 30.20
N ARG A 373 35.88 -30.60 31.17
CA ARG A 373 35.10 -29.35 31.13
C ARG A 373 35.81 -28.35 30.24
N ASN A 374 35.09 -27.83 29.26
CA ASN A 374 35.63 -26.87 28.31
C ASN A 374 35.36 -25.44 28.82
N THR A 375 36.30 -24.53 28.51
CA THR A 375 36.15 -23.10 28.80
C THR A 375 35.61 -22.38 27.57
N LEU A 376 34.67 -21.47 27.80
CA LEU A 376 34.09 -20.61 26.77
C LEU A 376 34.74 -19.23 26.81
N ASP A 377 34.76 -18.54 25.67
CA ASP A 377 35.31 -17.21 25.52
C ASP A 377 34.26 -16.28 24.92
N SER A 378 33.93 -15.18 25.62
CA SER A 378 32.83 -14.30 25.20
C SER A 378 33.14 -13.53 23.91
N GLU A 379 34.39 -13.13 23.67
CA GLU A 379 34.79 -12.46 22.43
C GLU A 379 34.75 -13.42 21.22
N VAL A 380 35.14 -14.68 21.41
CA VAL A 380 35.06 -15.69 20.35
C VAL A 380 33.60 -16.05 20.06
N MET A 381 32.77 -16.21 21.10
CA MET A 381 31.34 -16.44 20.94
C MET A 381 30.66 -15.28 20.18
N ALA A 382 31.00 -14.03 20.49
CA ALA A 382 30.44 -12.87 19.81
C ALA A 382 30.69 -12.88 18.29
N ARG A 383 31.82 -13.45 17.83
CA ARG A 383 32.13 -13.56 16.38
C ARG A 383 31.21 -14.51 15.63
N TYR A 384 30.56 -15.45 16.33
CA TYR A 384 29.60 -16.38 15.74
C TYR A 384 28.16 -15.84 15.74
N LEU A 385 27.88 -14.78 16.49
CA LEU A 385 26.62 -14.05 16.39
C LEU A 385 26.66 -13.17 15.13
N THR A 386 26.13 -13.69 14.04
CA THR A 386 25.93 -12.90 12.82
C THR A 386 24.63 -12.12 12.93
N GLN A 387 24.71 -10.80 12.77
CA GLN A 387 23.53 -9.97 12.60
C GLN A 387 23.03 -10.16 11.16
N ALA A 388 21.77 -10.53 11.00
CA ALA A 388 21.17 -10.64 9.68
C ALA A 388 21.03 -9.25 9.05
N ASP A 389 21.24 -9.16 7.73
CA ASP A 389 21.01 -7.93 6.99
C ASP A 389 19.54 -7.51 7.11
N LEU A 390 19.31 -6.21 7.35
CA LEU A 390 17.97 -5.65 7.40
C LEU A 390 17.33 -5.72 6.00
N ILE A 391 16.23 -6.46 5.89
CA ILE A 391 15.45 -6.53 4.66
C ILE A 391 14.67 -5.22 4.51
N ILE A 392 14.73 -4.58 3.34
CA ILE A 392 13.90 -3.42 3.01
C ILE A 392 12.93 -3.81 1.90
N THR A 393 11.64 -3.61 2.15
CA THR A 393 10.56 -3.92 1.20
C THR A 393 10.49 -2.82 0.15
N THR A 394 10.74 -3.18 -1.10
CA THR A 394 10.64 -2.26 -2.24
C THR A 394 9.25 -2.34 -2.88
N PRO A 395 8.70 -1.22 -3.38
CA PRO A 395 7.44 -1.23 -4.11
C PRO A 395 7.53 -2.05 -5.40
N THR A 396 6.53 -2.89 -5.68
CA THR A 396 6.44 -3.59 -6.96
C THR A 396 5.81 -2.65 -7.99
N VAL A 397 6.54 -2.38 -9.06
CA VAL A 397 6.08 -1.54 -10.18
C VAL A 397 6.12 -2.30 -11.50
N LEU A 398 5.20 -1.95 -12.40
CA LEU A 398 5.26 -2.39 -13.78
C LEU A 398 6.07 -1.36 -14.60
N PRO A 399 7.23 -1.74 -15.17
CA PRO A 399 8.07 -0.82 -15.90
C PRO A 399 7.38 -0.36 -17.19
N ALA A 400 7.68 0.87 -17.59
CA ALA A 400 7.27 1.40 -18.89
C ALA A 400 7.81 0.54 -20.03
N GLY A 401 7.03 0.45 -21.10
CA GLY A 401 7.44 -0.13 -22.37
C GLY A 401 8.29 0.84 -23.19
N ARG A 402 8.35 0.61 -24.50
CA ARG A 402 9.01 1.54 -25.42
C ARG A 402 8.01 2.60 -25.84
N PHE A 403 8.29 3.86 -25.48
CA PHE A 403 7.53 5.00 -26.01
C PHE A 403 7.63 5.06 -27.53
N ARG A 404 6.47 5.27 -28.18
CA ARG A 404 6.36 5.49 -29.63
C ARG A 404 5.46 6.68 -29.86
N ASP A 405 5.92 7.62 -30.68
CA ASP A 405 5.09 8.73 -31.09
C ASP A 405 3.99 8.25 -32.06
N GLN A 406 2.76 8.25 -31.58
CA GLN A 406 1.59 7.84 -32.34
C GLN A 406 0.95 9.02 -33.10
N THR A 407 1.39 10.26 -32.83
CA THR A 407 0.76 11.47 -33.36
C THR A 407 1.13 11.74 -34.82
N ARG A 408 2.23 11.19 -35.35
CA ARG A 408 2.65 11.43 -36.74
C ARG A 408 1.64 10.90 -37.75
N TYR A 409 1.14 11.76 -38.64
CA TYR A 409 0.17 11.42 -39.68
C TYR A 409 0.69 11.82 -41.07
N ILE A 410 0.45 10.98 -42.08
CA ILE A 410 0.75 11.27 -43.49
C ILE A 410 -0.58 11.40 -44.24
N PRO A 411 -0.93 12.59 -44.74
CA PRO A 411 -2.16 12.81 -45.50
C PRO A 411 -2.33 11.90 -46.71
N VAL A 412 -3.58 11.56 -47.02
CA VAL A 412 -3.95 10.82 -48.24
C VAL A 412 -3.44 11.54 -49.48
N GLY A 413 -3.56 12.87 -49.51
CA GLY A 413 -3.09 13.73 -50.61
C GLY A 413 -1.61 13.56 -50.96
N GLN A 414 -0.76 13.23 -49.98
CA GLN A 414 0.68 13.06 -50.18
C GLN A 414 1.04 11.68 -50.75
N ARG A 415 0.14 10.69 -50.65
CA ARG A 415 0.33 9.35 -51.19
C ARG A 415 -0.06 9.23 -52.65
N LEU A 416 -0.82 10.19 -53.16
CA LEU A 416 -1.31 10.18 -54.53
C LEU A 416 -0.22 10.60 -55.51
N PRO A 417 -0.27 10.09 -56.76
CA PRO A 417 0.69 10.44 -57.79
C PRO A 417 0.76 11.95 -58.05
N GLU A 418 1.92 12.44 -58.48
CA GLU A 418 2.17 13.87 -58.74
C GLU A 418 1.22 14.48 -59.78
N CYS A 419 0.62 13.67 -60.67
CA CYS A 419 -0.33 14.16 -61.67
C CYS A 419 -1.62 14.75 -61.09
N TYR A 420 -1.93 14.49 -59.81
CA TYR A 420 -3.05 15.12 -59.10
C TYR A 420 -2.73 16.54 -58.61
N ALA A 421 -1.46 16.97 -58.68
CA ALA A 421 -0.97 18.27 -58.24
C ALA A 421 -1.22 18.61 -56.75
N LEU A 422 -1.52 17.62 -55.90
CA LEU A 422 -1.85 17.83 -54.48
C LEU A 422 -0.63 18.15 -53.59
N GLN A 423 0.57 18.10 -54.15
CA GLN A 423 1.80 18.55 -53.51
C GLN A 423 2.19 19.98 -53.93
N GLN A 424 1.47 20.59 -54.88
CA GLN A 424 1.75 21.95 -55.34
C GLN A 424 1.18 22.99 -54.37
N PRO A 425 1.81 24.18 -54.23
CA PRO A 425 1.33 25.22 -53.33
C PRO A 425 0.04 25.89 -53.86
N ASP A 426 -0.73 26.49 -52.96
CA ASP A 426 -2.03 27.13 -53.28
C ASP A 426 -1.93 28.19 -54.40
N ALA A 427 -0.77 28.83 -54.55
CA ALA A 427 -0.52 29.83 -55.60
C ALA A 427 -0.50 29.26 -57.04
N VAL A 428 -0.33 27.94 -57.21
CA VAL A 428 -0.14 27.29 -58.52
C VAL A 428 -1.36 26.45 -58.91
N ILE A 429 -2.14 25.98 -57.94
CA ILE A 429 -3.28 25.09 -58.18
C ILE A 429 -4.52 25.85 -58.66
N ASP A 430 -5.38 25.17 -59.42
CA ASP A 430 -6.70 25.69 -59.82
C ASP A 430 -7.79 25.37 -58.79
N ASP A 431 -8.96 26.02 -58.93
CA ASP A 431 -10.08 25.83 -57.99
C ASP A 431 -10.59 24.37 -57.95
N LYS A 432 -10.39 23.60 -59.02
CA LYS A 432 -10.77 22.18 -59.08
C LYS A 432 -9.84 21.31 -58.24
N THR A 433 -8.54 21.55 -58.33
CA THR A 433 -7.55 20.89 -57.47
C THR A 433 -7.78 21.25 -56.00
N ARG A 434 -8.12 22.53 -55.72
CA ARG A 434 -8.53 22.95 -54.37
C ARG A 434 -9.78 22.21 -53.87
N ALA A 435 -10.74 21.93 -54.75
CA ALA A 435 -11.91 21.13 -54.38
C ALA A 435 -11.56 19.68 -53.98
N VAL A 436 -10.54 19.07 -54.61
CA VAL A 436 -10.03 17.75 -54.21
C VAL A 436 -9.35 17.80 -52.83
N HIS A 437 -8.58 18.86 -52.53
CA HIS A 437 -8.06 19.08 -51.17
C HIS A 437 -9.20 19.14 -50.14
N GLN A 438 -10.26 19.89 -50.43
CA GLN A 438 -11.43 19.98 -49.55
C GLN A 438 -12.19 18.66 -49.42
N PHE A 439 -12.25 17.84 -50.48
CA PHE A 439 -12.83 16.51 -50.46
C PHE A 439 -12.05 15.54 -49.54
N LEU A 440 -10.71 15.66 -49.52
CA LEU A 440 -9.85 14.80 -48.70
C LEU A 440 -9.77 15.22 -47.23
N LEU A 441 -9.98 16.50 -46.91
CA LEU A 441 -9.93 17.02 -45.54
C LEU A 441 -10.73 16.20 -44.51
N PRO A 442 -12.03 15.88 -44.71
CA PRO A 442 -12.79 15.07 -43.75
C PRO A 442 -12.25 13.64 -43.61
N VAL A 443 -11.75 13.05 -44.70
CA VAL A 443 -11.14 11.70 -44.68
C VAL A 443 -9.84 11.73 -43.87
N ASP A 444 -8.99 12.72 -44.12
CA ASP A 444 -7.75 12.94 -43.39
C ASP A 444 -8.01 13.23 -41.90
N GLN A 445 -9.04 14.02 -41.58
CA GLN A 445 -9.42 14.31 -40.20
C GLN A 445 -9.82 13.04 -39.45
N LEU A 446 -10.68 12.18 -40.02
CA LEU A 446 -11.10 10.92 -39.39
C LEU A 446 -9.93 9.97 -39.12
N LEU A 447 -9.00 9.86 -40.07
CA LEU A 447 -7.81 9.02 -39.91
C LEU A 447 -6.82 9.62 -38.88
N ALA A 448 -6.65 10.95 -38.87
CA ALA A 448 -5.82 11.64 -37.90
C ALA A 448 -6.39 11.58 -36.48
N ASP A 449 -7.72 11.66 -36.31
CA ASP A 449 -8.38 11.50 -35.01
C ASP A 449 -8.09 10.11 -34.43
N GLY A 450 -8.10 9.05 -35.25
CA GLY A 450 -7.69 7.71 -34.81
C GLY A 450 -6.24 7.68 -34.28
N THR A 451 -5.31 8.37 -34.94
CA THR A 451 -3.92 8.48 -34.44
C THR A 451 -3.83 9.29 -33.14
N ALA A 452 -4.65 10.33 -33.01
CA ALA A 452 -4.70 11.16 -31.81
C ALA A 452 -5.31 10.41 -30.63
N GLU A 453 -6.35 9.61 -30.86
CA GLU A 453 -7.00 8.80 -29.82
C GLU A 453 -6.06 7.72 -29.29
N LEU A 454 -5.33 7.05 -30.18
CA LEU A 454 -4.30 6.10 -29.77
C LEU A 454 -3.19 6.76 -28.93
N ALA A 455 -2.79 7.99 -29.27
CA ALA A 455 -1.83 8.75 -28.49
C ALA A 455 -2.38 9.18 -27.11
N LEU A 456 -3.70 9.38 -27.01
CA LEU A 456 -4.39 9.79 -25.77
C LEU A 456 -4.72 8.60 -24.85
N LEU A 457 -4.62 7.36 -25.34
CA LEU A 457 -4.97 6.15 -24.59
C LEU A 457 -4.36 6.05 -23.17
N PRO A 458 -3.07 6.37 -22.93
CA PRO A 458 -2.49 6.37 -21.58
C PRO A 458 -3.23 7.30 -20.61
N ILE A 459 -3.77 8.41 -21.10
CA ILE A 459 -4.49 9.42 -20.32
C ILE A 459 -5.97 9.03 -20.17
N LEU A 460 -6.60 8.50 -21.23
CA LEU A 460 -8.00 8.03 -21.19
C LEU A 460 -8.20 6.87 -20.21
N LEU A 461 -7.19 6.02 -20.02
CA LEU A 461 -7.21 4.90 -19.08
C LEU A 461 -6.47 5.19 -17.77
N ALA A 462 -6.00 6.42 -17.55
CA ALA A 462 -5.27 6.77 -16.35
C ALA A 462 -6.17 6.80 -15.10
N PHE A 463 -5.62 6.36 -13.97
CA PHE A 463 -6.25 6.55 -12.65
C PHE A 463 -6.03 7.96 -12.10
N LYS A 464 -4.94 8.64 -12.48
CA LYS A 464 -4.60 10.02 -12.08
C LYS A 464 -4.47 10.91 -13.30
N ASP A 465 -4.54 12.23 -13.09
CA ASP A 465 -4.23 13.24 -14.12
C ASP A 465 -5.05 13.11 -15.42
N ARG A 466 -6.34 12.78 -15.28
CA ARG A 466 -7.26 12.64 -16.42
C ARG A 466 -7.54 14.00 -17.08
N GLY A 467 -7.45 14.05 -18.41
CA GLY A 467 -7.65 15.28 -19.19
C GLY A 467 -9.11 15.73 -19.35
N ASN A 468 -9.35 16.78 -20.14
CA ASN A 468 -10.68 17.32 -20.44
C ASN A 468 -11.29 16.76 -21.75
N ALA A 469 -10.80 15.63 -22.26
CA ALA A 469 -11.22 15.07 -23.55
C ALA A 469 -11.66 13.61 -23.41
N ILE A 470 -12.69 13.22 -24.16
CA ILE A 470 -13.20 11.83 -24.20
C ILE A 470 -12.60 10.99 -25.32
N ARG A 471 -12.01 11.65 -26.32
CA ARG A 471 -11.34 11.06 -27.48
C ARG A 471 -10.23 11.98 -27.98
N GLY A 472 -9.27 11.42 -28.70
CA GLY A 472 -8.24 12.22 -29.35
C GLY A 472 -8.81 12.93 -30.57
N THR A 473 -8.46 14.20 -30.73
CA THR A 473 -8.70 14.94 -31.96
C THR A 473 -7.47 15.75 -32.33
N ARG A 474 -7.12 15.78 -33.61
CA ARG A 474 -5.94 16.50 -34.07
C ARG A 474 -6.13 16.98 -35.49
N TRP A 475 -5.68 18.20 -35.76
CA TRP A 475 -5.61 18.67 -37.14
C TRP A 475 -4.59 17.84 -37.94
N PRO A 476 -4.95 17.31 -39.13
CA PRO A 476 -4.12 16.36 -39.86
C PRO A 476 -2.84 16.97 -40.44
N TYR A 477 -2.79 18.30 -40.66
CA TYR A 477 -1.71 18.96 -41.38
C TYR A 477 -0.74 19.70 -40.45
N THR A 478 0.56 19.65 -40.78
CA THR A 478 1.60 20.43 -40.09
C THR A 478 1.90 21.72 -40.86
N HIS A 479 2.58 22.68 -40.22
CA HIS A 479 2.95 23.95 -40.85
C HIS A 479 3.87 23.81 -42.07
N GLU A 480 4.57 22.69 -42.21
CA GLU A 480 5.46 22.39 -43.34
C GLU A 480 4.72 21.81 -44.55
N MET A 481 3.44 21.42 -44.39
CA MET A 481 2.64 20.76 -45.41
C MET A 481 1.84 21.77 -46.22
N VAL A 482 1.87 21.66 -47.56
CA VAL A 482 1.12 22.56 -48.47
C VAL A 482 -0.39 22.58 -48.20
N GLN A 483 -0.94 21.46 -47.70
CA GLN A 483 -2.35 21.35 -47.35
C GLN A 483 -2.75 22.33 -46.23
N GLN A 484 -1.83 22.67 -45.31
CA GLN A 484 -2.10 23.63 -44.25
C GLN A 484 -2.44 25.01 -44.82
N ASP A 485 -1.66 25.49 -45.80
CA ASP A 485 -1.85 26.81 -46.40
C ASP A 485 -3.17 26.87 -47.18
N ILE A 486 -3.53 25.80 -47.88
CA ILE A 486 -4.78 25.69 -48.64
C ILE A 486 -6.02 25.80 -47.75
N HIS A 487 -5.98 25.18 -46.56
CA HIS A 487 -7.09 25.18 -45.60
C HIS A 487 -7.03 26.34 -44.60
N GLN A 488 -6.00 27.18 -44.65
CA GLN A 488 -5.73 28.22 -43.67
C GLN A 488 -6.92 29.17 -43.37
N PRO A 489 -7.74 29.60 -44.36
CA PRO A 489 -8.83 30.53 -44.10
C PRO A 489 -9.90 30.04 -43.12
N TYR A 490 -10.07 28.72 -42.97
CA TYR A 490 -11.10 28.10 -42.12
C TYR A 490 -10.53 27.05 -41.14
N ALA A 491 -9.22 26.79 -41.18
CA ALA A 491 -8.59 25.79 -40.32
C ALA A 491 -8.81 26.07 -38.82
N ALA A 492 -8.73 27.33 -38.37
CA ALA A 492 -8.93 27.68 -36.96
C ALA A 492 -10.35 27.32 -36.48
N THR A 493 -11.37 27.67 -37.27
CA THR A 493 -12.77 27.38 -36.97
C THR A 493 -13.05 25.88 -36.89
N LEU A 494 -12.50 25.09 -37.82
CA LEU A 494 -12.69 23.64 -37.80
C LEU A 494 -11.94 22.96 -36.64
N LYS A 495 -10.72 23.42 -36.32
CA LYS A 495 -9.96 22.93 -35.16
C LYS A 495 -10.73 23.15 -33.87
N GLU A 496 -11.25 24.37 -33.68
CA GLU A 496 -12.05 24.71 -32.50
C GLU A 496 -13.31 23.84 -32.41
N SER A 497 -14.02 23.67 -33.52
CA SER A 497 -15.22 22.82 -33.56
C SER A 497 -14.93 21.36 -33.19
N ALA A 498 -13.86 20.77 -33.74
CA ALA A 498 -13.49 19.39 -33.43
C ALA A 498 -13.01 19.23 -31.98
N GLN A 499 -12.27 20.22 -31.46
CA GLN A 499 -11.83 20.24 -30.06
C GLN A 499 -13.00 20.34 -29.09
N GLN A 500 -13.98 21.21 -29.37
CA GLN A 500 -15.18 21.33 -28.55
C GLN A 500 -16.00 20.04 -28.56
N ASP A 501 -16.14 19.40 -29.72
CA ASP A 501 -16.88 18.14 -29.85
C ASP A 501 -16.22 16.96 -29.11
N ALA A 502 -14.90 16.97 -28.92
CA ALA A 502 -14.18 15.98 -28.12
C ALA A 502 -14.05 16.33 -26.63
N ALA A 503 -14.31 17.57 -26.24
CA ALA A 503 -14.12 18.06 -24.88
C ALA A 503 -15.29 17.70 -23.94
N ILE A 504 -15.00 17.55 -22.64
CA ILE A 504 -16.03 17.31 -21.61
C ILE A 504 -16.74 18.61 -21.25
N PHE A 505 -15.99 19.69 -21.13
CA PHE A 505 -16.50 21.03 -20.84
C PHE A 505 -16.21 22.01 -21.97
N THR A 506 -17.11 22.96 -22.16
CA THR A 506 -16.90 24.15 -22.99
C THR A 506 -15.85 25.09 -22.37
N LEU A 507 -15.44 26.12 -23.12
CA LEU A 507 -14.53 27.17 -22.62
C LEU A 507 -15.08 27.87 -21.37
N ASP A 508 -16.41 28.01 -21.26
CA ASP A 508 -17.11 28.59 -20.10
C ASP A 508 -17.38 27.56 -18.98
N LYS A 509 -16.69 26.41 -19.02
CA LYS A 509 -16.81 25.29 -18.07
C LYS A 509 -18.22 24.67 -17.97
N GLN A 510 -19.05 24.84 -18.99
CA GLN A 510 -20.35 24.17 -19.05
C GLN A 510 -20.18 22.75 -19.58
N PRO A 511 -20.83 21.74 -18.97
CA PRO A 511 -20.69 20.36 -19.41
C PRO A 511 -21.38 20.12 -20.75
N ILE A 512 -20.71 19.40 -21.64
CA ILE A 512 -21.32 18.83 -22.84
C ILE A 512 -21.93 17.49 -22.41
N GLU A 513 -23.26 17.41 -22.36
CA GLU A 513 -23.99 16.31 -21.69
C GLU A 513 -23.50 14.90 -22.08
N ALA A 514 -23.36 14.63 -23.38
CA ALA A 514 -22.93 13.32 -23.86
C ALA A 514 -21.48 12.97 -23.46
N ASN A 515 -20.58 13.95 -23.54
CA ASN A 515 -19.16 13.76 -23.21
C ASN A 515 -18.93 13.67 -21.71
N PHE A 516 -19.71 14.43 -20.93
CA PHE A 516 -19.75 14.33 -19.48
C PHE A 516 -20.23 12.94 -19.05
N ALA A 517 -21.34 12.45 -19.61
CA ALA A 517 -21.81 11.08 -19.36
C ALA A 517 -20.74 10.03 -19.74
N ARG A 518 -20.04 10.24 -20.87
CA ARG A 518 -18.98 9.32 -21.31
C ARG A 518 -17.80 9.25 -20.35
N GLU A 519 -17.34 10.38 -19.81
CA GLU A 519 -16.29 10.37 -18.79
C GLU A 519 -16.77 9.67 -17.51
N LEU A 520 -18.03 9.86 -17.12
CA LEU A 520 -18.61 9.15 -15.98
C LEU A 520 -18.67 7.63 -16.18
N ASP A 521 -18.84 7.17 -17.42
CA ASP A 521 -18.76 5.74 -17.77
C ASP A 521 -17.32 5.22 -17.64
N PHE A 522 -16.32 5.99 -18.08
CA PHE A 522 -14.91 5.64 -17.88
C PHE A 522 -14.59 5.50 -16.38
N LEU A 523 -15.03 6.46 -15.56
CA LEU A 523 -14.85 6.39 -14.11
C LEU A 523 -15.54 5.18 -13.50
N GLN A 524 -16.77 4.86 -13.93
CA GLN A 524 -17.48 3.68 -13.45
C GLN A 524 -16.74 2.38 -13.82
N TYR A 525 -16.20 2.29 -15.02
CA TYR A 525 -15.40 1.14 -15.46
C TYR A 525 -14.12 0.98 -14.62
N LEU A 526 -13.36 2.06 -14.46
CA LEU A 526 -12.07 2.03 -13.75
C LEU A 526 -12.25 1.82 -12.23
N LEU A 527 -13.28 2.38 -11.61
CA LEU A 527 -13.64 2.10 -10.21
C LEU A 527 -14.04 0.63 -10.02
N GLY A 528 -14.60 0.00 -11.05
CA GLY A 528 -14.97 -1.41 -11.04
C GLY A 528 -13.78 -2.34 -10.77
N TYR A 529 -12.55 -1.95 -11.12
CA TYR A 529 -11.34 -2.73 -10.81
C TYR A 529 -11.08 -2.85 -9.30
N PHE A 530 -11.51 -1.86 -8.51
CA PHE A 530 -11.36 -1.84 -7.06
C PHE A 530 -12.63 -2.34 -6.34
N GLY A 531 -13.58 -2.93 -7.07
CA GLY A 531 -14.86 -3.36 -6.51
C GLY A 531 -15.74 -2.21 -6.01
N THR A 532 -15.49 -0.97 -6.46
CA THR A 532 -16.27 0.20 -6.10
C THR A 532 -17.11 0.69 -7.28
N GLN A 533 -18.01 1.64 -7.00
CA GLN A 533 -18.90 2.23 -8.01
C GLN A 533 -18.93 3.73 -7.82
N ARG A 534 -19.12 4.44 -8.94
CA ARG A 534 -19.29 5.88 -8.96
C ARG A 534 -20.57 6.29 -8.20
N ALA A 535 -20.58 7.49 -7.63
CA ALA A 535 -21.82 8.07 -7.10
C ALA A 535 -22.88 8.23 -8.20
N ALA A 536 -24.15 8.09 -7.82
CA ALA A 536 -25.27 8.47 -8.67
C ALA A 536 -25.22 9.98 -8.95
N LEU A 537 -25.78 10.41 -10.09
CA LEU A 537 -25.84 11.82 -10.44
C LEU A 537 -26.73 12.58 -9.44
N PRO A 538 -26.18 13.57 -8.72
CA PRO A 538 -26.95 14.37 -7.77
C PRO A 538 -27.78 15.41 -8.51
N LEU A 539 -28.97 15.73 -7.98
CA LEU A 539 -29.93 16.66 -8.60
C LEU A 539 -29.52 18.14 -8.45
N THR A 540 -28.62 18.47 -7.53
CA THR A 540 -28.44 19.85 -7.02
C THR A 540 -26.97 20.30 -6.91
N LEU A 541 -26.01 19.58 -7.50
CA LEU A 541 -24.59 19.92 -7.38
C LEU A 541 -24.01 20.50 -8.65
N ASP A 542 -22.94 21.27 -8.47
CA ASP A 542 -22.07 21.73 -9.54
C ASP A 542 -21.41 20.53 -10.24
N LEU A 543 -21.64 20.39 -11.54
CA LEU A 543 -21.22 19.23 -12.33
C LEU A 543 -19.68 19.14 -12.51
N PRO A 544 -18.96 20.24 -12.78
CA PRO A 544 -17.49 20.29 -12.71
C PRO A 544 -16.93 19.78 -11.37
N ASP A 545 -17.43 20.28 -10.24
CA ASP A 545 -16.97 19.84 -8.93
C ASP A 545 -17.32 18.37 -8.66
N PHE A 546 -18.54 17.93 -9.00
CA PHE A 546 -18.91 16.51 -8.90
C PHE A 546 -17.94 15.62 -9.67
N LEU A 547 -17.57 15.99 -10.90
CA LEU A 547 -16.63 15.21 -11.69
C LEU A 547 -15.22 15.22 -11.06
N ALA A 548 -14.76 16.36 -10.55
CA ALA A 548 -13.49 16.46 -9.84
C ALA A 548 -13.47 15.52 -8.63
N THR A 549 -14.55 15.47 -7.84
CA THR A 549 -14.72 14.54 -6.73
C THR A 549 -14.63 13.09 -7.18
N GLN A 550 -15.33 12.69 -8.24
CA GLN A 550 -15.28 11.30 -8.73
C GLN A 550 -13.91 10.91 -9.32
N ARG A 551 -13.21 11.84 -9.98
CA ARG A 551 -11.83 11.63 -10.46
C ARG A 551 -10.85 11.49 -9.31
N ALA A 552 -10.96 12.35 -8.30
CA ALA A 552 -10.11 12.28 -7.12
C ALA A 552 -10.39 11.02 -6.29
N TYR A 553 -11.64 10.57 -6.24
CA TYR A 553 -12.01 9.28 -5.66
C TYR A 553 -11.28 8.13 -6.35
N LEU A 554 -11.26 8.09 -7.69
CA LEU A 554 -10.51 7.09 -8.46
C LEU A 554 -8.98 7.20 -8.20
N ALA A 555 -8.45 8.41 -8.24
CA ALA A 555 -7.02 8.67 -8.07
C ALA A 555 -6.49 8.24 -6.68
N GLN A 556 -7.30 8.36 -5.64
CA GLN A 556 -6.91 8.04 -4.26
C GLN A 556 -7.39 6.66 -3.79
N GLN A 557 -7.91 5.78 -4.67
CA GLN A 557 -8.41 4.46 -4.27
C GLN A 557 -7.44 3.66 -3.38
N PRO A 558 -6.12 3.57 -3.66
CA PRO A 558 -5.21 2.80 -2.82
C PRO A 558 -5.12 3.33 -1.39
N ALA A 559 -5.02 4.65 -1.22
CA ALA A 559 -4.98 5.29 0.09
C ALA A 559 -6.31 5.13 0.85
N LEU A 560 -7.44 5.30 0.15
CA LEU A 560 -8.77 5.15 0.74
C LEU A 560 -9.08 3.71 1.17
N GLY A 561 -8.54 2.73 0.43
CA GLY A 561 -8.61 1.31 0.76
C GLY A 561 -7.77 0.97 1.98
N TYR A 562 -6.52 1.44 2.02
CA TYR A 562 -5.58 1.20 3.11
C TYR A 562 -6.10 1.76 4.44
N ASP A 563 -6.46 3.04 4.49
CA ASP A 563 -6.91 3.74 5.71
C ASP A 563 -8.41 3.64 6.00
N ARG A 564 -9.08 2.62 5.45
CA ARG A 564 -10.56 2.48 5.50
C ARG A 564 -11.20 2.60 6.89
N ILE A 565 -10.49 2.25 7.95
CA ILE A 565 -10.96 2.22 9.35
C ILE A 565 -10.22 3.24 10.23
N ASN A 566 -9.06 3.71 9.76
CA ASN A 566 -8.19 4.63 10.48
C ASN A 566 -8.81 6.04 10.50
N ILE A 567 -8.80 6.67 11.67
CA ILE A 567 -9.28 8.05 11.87
C ILE A 567 -8.22 8.86 12.58
N ARG A 568 -7.51 9.66 11.78
CA ARG A 568 -6.65 10.73 12.28
C ARG A 568 -7.44 12.02 12.49
N ILE A 569 -7.04 12.78 13.50
CA ILE A 569 -7.69 14.03 13.93
C ILE A 569 -7.14 15.27 13.22
N ASP A 570 -5.96 15.17 12.62
CA ASP A 570 -5.21 16.26 11.99
C ASP A 570 -5.49 16.39 10.48
N GLN A 571 -6.21 15.42 9.89
CA GLN A 571 -6.49 15.37 8.46
C GLN A 571 -7.90 14.87 8.17
N VAL A 572 -8.37 15.14 6.95
CA VAL A 572 -9.63 14.57 6.44
C VAL A 572 -9.48 13.05 6.31
N SER A 573 -10.19 12.32 7.16
CA SER A 573 -10.11 10.85 7.21
C SER A 573 -10.52 10.20 5.89
N ALA A 574 -9.93 9.03 5.58
CA ALA A 574 -10.31 8.25 4.41
C ALA A 574 -11.80 7.87 4.43
N LEU A 575 -12.36 7.60 5.61
CA LEU A 575 -13.81 7.37 5.77
C LEU A 575 -14.63 8.59 5.34
N GLN A 576 -14.26 9.79 5.77
CA GLN A 576 -14.94 11.03 5.39
C GLN A 576 -14.85 11.27 3.88
N LYS A 577 -13.66 11.11 3.28
CA LYS A 577 -13.49 11.20 1.81
C LYS A 577 -14.36 10.17 1.08
N ARG A 578 -14.40 8.92 1.54
CA ARG A 578 -15.23 7.85 0.93
C ARG A 578 -16.71 8.17 1.02
N ILE A 579 -17.19 8.69 2.15
CA ILE A 579 -18.58 9.15 2.30
C ILE A 579 -18.85 10.27 1.31
N ALA A 580 -17.99 11.30 1.25
CA ALA A 580 -18.10 12.44 0.34
C ALA A 580 -18.13 11.99 -1.14
N ALA A 581 -17.24 11.09 -1.55
CA ALA A 581 -17.24 10.54 -2.90
C ALA A 581 -18.49 9.71 -3.21
N ARG A 582 -19.02 8.95 -2.24
CA ARG A 582 -20.19 8.08 -2.46
C ARG A 582 -21.48 8.87 -2.68
N ILE A 583 -21.60 10.02 -2.03
CA ILE A 583 -22.69 10.98 -2.23
C ILE A 583 -22.41 11.96 -3.37
N GLY A 584 -21.14 12.15 -3.74
CA GLY A 584 -20.69 13.05 -4.78
C GLY A 584 -20.50 14.50 -4.33
N LEU A 585 -20.22 14.76 -3.05
CA LEU A 585 -20.04 16.10 -2.49
C LEU A 585 -18.59 16.57 -2.54
N ASP A 586 -18.41 17.80 -3.00
CA ASP A 586 -17.28 18.74 -2.80
C ASP A 586 -15.86 18.16 -2.89
N SER A 587 -15.17 18.54 -3.96
CA SER A 587 -13.82 18.05 -4.24
C SER A 587 -12.77 18.54 -3.23
N ILE A 588 -13.08 19.54 -2.40
CA ILE A 588 -12.17 20.05 -1.37
C ILE A 588 -11.71 18.97 -0.39
N CYS A 589 -12.54 17.96 -0.11
CA CYS A 589 -12.19 16.83 0.75
C CYS A 589 -10.99 16.02 0.22
N PHE A 590 -10.71 16.10 -1.08
CA PHE A 590 -9.66 15.34 -1.74
C PHE A 590 -8.38 16.13 -2.00
N ALA A 591 -8.35 17.43 -1.68
CA ALA A 591 -7.13 18.21 -1.74
C ALA A 591 -6.03 17.61 -0.84
N GLU A 592 -4.76 17.82 -1.20
CA GLU A 592 -3.63 17.37 -0.39
C GLU A 592 -3.62 18.05 0.98
N ASN A 593 -3.88 19.36 1.00
CA ASN A 593 -3.99 20.17 2.21
C ASN A 593 -5.36 20.89 2.23
N PRO A 594 -6.43 20.20 2.64
CA PRO A 594 -7.78 20.77 2.64
C PRO A 594 -7.94 21.82 3.74
N ASP A 595 -8.65 22.91 3.46
CA ASP A 595 -9.09 23.85 4.49
C ASP A 595 -10.21 23.20 5.32
N LEU A 596 -9.88 22.83 6.55
CA LEU A 596 -10.83 22.19 7.46
C LEU A 596 -12.03 23.09 7.79
N GLY A 597 -11.94 24.41 7.63
CA GLY A 597 -13.06 25.34 7.86
C GLY A 597 -14.13 25.34 6.77
N GLN A 598 -13.85 24.74 5.61
CA GLN A 598 -14.72 24.80 4.42
C GLN A 598 -15.22 23.41 3.99
N LEU A 599 -15.15 22.41 4.86
CA LEU A 599 -15.58 21.06 4.53
C LEU A 599 -17.11 20.98 4.37
N PRO A 600 -17.62 20.13 3.45
CA PRO A 600 -19.05 19.96 3.23
C PRO A 600 -19.78 19.37 4.44
N PHE A 601 -19.07 18.59 5.27
CA PHE A 601 -19.56 18.03 6.52
C PHE A 601 -18.38 17.62 7.41
N TYR A 602 -18.65 17.45 8.70
CA TYR A 602 -17.68 17.04 9.72
C TYR A 602 -18.09 15.70 10.33
N LEU A 603 -17.10 14.84 10.56
CA LEU A 603 -17.29 13.60 11.31
C LEU A 603 -16.65 13.75 12.68
N ILE A 604 -17.48 13.76 13.73
CA ILE A 604 -17.04 13.92 15.11
C ILE A 604 -17.30 12.61 15.86
N GLU A 605 -16.28 12.13 16.57
CA GLU A 605 -16.36 10.90 17.36
C GLU A 605 -16.55 11.23 18.84
N HIS A 606 -17.67 10.80 19.43
CA HIS A 606 -17.96 11.10 20.85
C HIS A 606 -16.89 10.60 21.82
N ARG A 607 -16.20 9.49 21.48
CA ARG A 607 -15.10 8.92 22.27
C ARG A 607 -13.97 9.93 22.51
N GLN A 608 -13.73 10.85 21.57
CA GLN A 608 -12.70 11.88 21.64
C GLN A 608 -13.12 13.07 22.53
N LEU A 609 -14.41 13.21 22.77
CA LEU A 609 -14.96 14.25 23.65
C LEU A 609 -14.94 13.81 25.13
N LEU A 610 -14.59 12.54 25.40
CA LEU A 610 -14.54 12.03 26.75
C LEU A 610 -13.25 12.48 27.45
N PRO A 611 -13.33 12.96 28.70
CA PRO A 611 -12.15 13.31 29.49
C PRO A 611 -11.31 12.06 29.79
N GLN A 612 -10.01 12.27 30.03
CA GLN A 612 -9.16 11.26 30.65
C GLN A 612 -9.61 11.03 32.09
N THR A 613 -9.39 9.82 32.63
CA THR A 613 -9.67 9.54 34.05
C THR A 613 -8.87 10.54 34.90
N PRO A 614 -9.53 11.31 35.77
CA PRO A 614 -8.79 12.11 36.73
C PRO A 614 -7.97 11.20 37.64
N ASP A 615 -6.81 11.69 38.09
CA ASP A 615 -6.00 10.99 39.08
C ASP A 615 -6.85 10.78 40.34
N SER A 616 -6.87 9.54 40.84
CA SER A 616 -7.56 9.16 42.09
C SER A 616 -7.16 10.01 43.30
N ALA A 617 -6.00 10.68 43.26
CA ALA A 617 -5.60 11.68 44.25
C ALA A 617 -6.64 12.83 44.39
N PHE A 618 -7.42 13.12 43.35
CA PHE A 618 -8.46 14.14 43.32
C PHE A 618 -9.87 13.62 43.62
N ASP A 619 -10.02 12.36 44.02
CA ASP A 619 -11.32 11.79 44.41
C ASP A 619 -11.86 12.38 45.74
N SER A 620 -10.97 12.96 46.56
CA SER A 620 -11.32 13.71 47.77
C SER A 620 -11.22 15.22 47.56
N GLU A 621 -12.10 16.01 48.17
CA GLU A 621 -12.03 17.48 48.14
C GLU A 621 -10.63 17.95 48.58
N GLN A 622 -9.92 18.61 47.66
CA GLN A 622 -8.65 19.24 47.95
C GLN A 622 -8.84 20.75 48.11
N THR A 623 -8.22 21.32 49.15
CA THR A 623 -8.12 22.78 49.25
C THR A 623 -6.91 23.22 48.41
N PRO A 624 -7.08 24.08 47.38
CA PRO A 624 -5.96 24.47 46.53
C PRO A 624 -4.88 25.21 47.34
N THR A 625 -3.74 24.57 47.56
CA THR A 625 -2.59 25.22 48.22
C THR A 625 -1.73 25.94 47.19
N GLY A 626 -2.26 27.02 46.59
CA GLY A 626 -1.51 27.97 45.75
C GLY A 626 -0.93 27.41 44.45
N LEU A 627 -1.18 28.09 43.34
CA LEU A 627 -0.42 27.88 42.10
C LEU A 627 1.05 28.22 42.35
N ALA A 628 1.92 27.20 42.37
CA ALA A 628 3.37 27.35 42.30
C ALA A 628 3.87 26.83 40.95
#